data_AF-A0AAU9WA97-F1
#
_entry.id   AF-A0AAU9WA97-F1
#
_cell.length_a   1.000
_cell.length_b   1.000
_cell.length_c   1.000
_cell.angle_alpha   90.00
_cell.angle_beta   90.00
_cell.angle_gamma   90.00
#
_symmetry.space_group_name_H-M   'P 1'
#
loop_
_entity.id
_entity.type
_entity.pdbx_description
1 polymer ?
#
loop_
_entity_poly.entity_id
_entity_poly.type
_entity_poly.pdbx_seq_one_letter_code
_entity_poly.pdbx_strand_id
1 'polypeptide(L)' 'MVWTDQHNEVLLQEMYLFEPWKSKQQVQVWERISESLNEHESPRFTVNQKSVHNHYILLEKEQKKKIREEEKADGIL' A
#
# COMPACT_ATOMS: atom_id res chain seq x y z
N MET A 1 7.83 -11.64 -4.52
CA MET A 1 6.68 -11.81 -5.43
C MET A 1 6.57 -10.62 -6.36
N VAL A 2 5.70 -10.68 -7.38
CA VAL A 2 5.33 -9.53 -8.21
C VAL A 2 4.00 -8.98 -7.70
N TRP A 3 3.93 -7.66 -7.48
CA TRP A 3 2.69 -6.99 -7.11
C TRP A 3 1.81 -6.82 -8.35
N THR A 4 0.55 -7.25 -8.26
CA THR A 4 -0.47 -7.03 -9.29
C THR A 4 -1.54 -6.09 -8.77
N ASP A 5 -2.44 -5.63 -9.64
CA ASP A 5 -3.55 -4.76 -9.24
C ASP A 5 -4.40 -5.39 -8.13
N GLN A 6 -4.68 -6.70 -8.21
CA GLN A 6 -5.41 -7.42 -7.16
C GLN A 6 -4.65 -7.46 -5.83
N HIS A 7 -3.30 -7.54 -5.85
CA HIS A 7 -2.52 -7.43 -4.62
C HIS A 7 -2.54 -6.01 -4.05
N ASN A 8 -2.58 -4.99 -4.91
CA ASN A 8 -2.69 -3.59 -4.49
C ASN A 8 -4.05 -3.32 -3.83
N GLU A 9 -5.13 -3.85 -4.38
CA GLU A 9 -6.48 -3.74 -3.81
C GLU A 9 -6.53 -4.30 -2.39
N VAL A 10 -6.05 -5.53 -2.20
CA VAL A 10 -6.03 -6.18 -0.88
C VAL A 10 -5.09 -5.44 0.08
N LEU A 11 -3.90 -5.01 -0.37
CA LEU A 11 -3.01 -4.18 0.45
C LEU A 11 -3.70 -2.90 0.94
N LEU A 12 -4.42 -2.21 0.06
CA LEU A 12 -5.14 -0.99 0.43
C LEU A 12 -6.26 -1.30 1.44
N GLN A 13 -6.99 -2.40 1.27
CA GLN A 13 -8.02 -2.84 2.23
C GLN A 13 -7.42 -3.10 3.63
N GLU A 14 -6.33 -3.85 3.72
CA GLU A 14 -5.63 -4.12 4.98
C GLU A 14 -5.10 -2.82 5.61
N MET A 15 -4.57 -1.91 4.79
CA MET A 15 -4.12 -0.61 5.27
C MET A 15 -5.27 0.25 5.81
N TYR A 16 -6.45 0.21 5.20
CA TYR A 16 -7.64 0.88 5.73
C TYR A 16 -8.11 0.28 7.06
N LEU A 17 -7.97 -1.02 7.24
CA LEU A 17 -8.32 -1.72 8.48
C LEU A 17 -7.36 -1.38 9.62
N PHE A 18 -6.05 -1.36 9.34
CA PHE A 18 -5.01 -1.20 10.35
C PHE A 18 -4.51 0.24 10.54
N GLU A 19 -4.87 1.15 9.63
CA GLU A 19 -4.58 2.60 9.67
C GLU A 19 -3.13 2.94 10.07
N PRO A 20 -2.11 2.46 9.32
CA PRO A 20 -0.70 2.65 9.68
C PRO A 20 -0.29 4.11 9.82
N TRP A 21 -1.01 5.05 9.19
CA TRP A 21 -0.78 6.50 9.31
C TRP A 21 -1.22 7.11 10.64
N LYS A 22 -2.16 6.48 11.38
CA LYS A 22 -2.64 7.01 12.68
C LYS A 22 -1.87 6.47 13.88
N SER A 23 -1.21 5.33 13.73
CA SER A 23 -0.54 4.65 14.84
C SER A 23 0.81 5.28 15.19
N LYS A 24 1.07 5.47 16.48
CA LYS A 24 2.41 5.83 17.00
C LYS A 24 3.41 4.67 16.92
N GLN A 25 2.94 3.45 16.66
CA GLN A 25 3.75 2.23 16.56
C GLN A 25 3.76 1.68 15.13
N GLN A 26 4.08 2.54 14.15
CA GLN A 26 3.99 2.22 12.72
C GLN A 26 4.71 0.91 12.35
N VAL A 27 5.88 0.65 12.95
CA VAL A 27 6.66 -0.58 12.72
C VAL A 27 5.81 -1.83 12.98
N GLN A 28 5.16 -1.92 14.15
CA GLN A 28 4.33 -3.08 14.50
C GLN A 28 3.08 -3.19 13.63
N VAL A 29 2.53 -2.06 13.16
CA VAL A 29 1.37 -2.08 12.26
C VAL A 29 1.74 -2.65 10.90
N TRP A 30 2.88 -2.27 10.33
CA TRP A 30 3.35 -2.84 9.06
C TRP A 30 3.69 -4.33 9.16
N GLU A 31 4.14 -4.79 10.32
CA GLU A 31 4.37 -6.20 10.58
C GLU A 31 3.04 -6.97 10.55
N ARG A 32 2.03 -6.50 11.29
CA ARG A 32 0.67 -7.09 11.26
C ARG A 32 0.03 -7.08 9.88
N ILE A 33 0.18 -6.00 9.11
CA ILE A 33 -0.30 -5.95 7.73
C ILE A 33 0.41 -7.04 6.91
N SER A 34 1.72 -7.21 7.05
CA SER A 34 2.44 -8.26 6.32
C SER A 34 2.03 -9.68 6.71
N GLU A 35 1.72 -9.91 7.99
CA GLU A 35 1.18 -11.19 8.50
C GLU A 35 -0.20 -11.45 7.89
N SER A 36 -1.12 -10.49 8.03
CA SER A 36 -2.49 -10.58 7.47
C SER A 36 -2.48 -10.84 5.96
N LEU A 37 -1.63 -10.14 5.21
CA LEU A 37 -1.50 -10.36 3.76
C LEU A 37 -1.03 -11.78 3.45
N ASN A 38 -0.05 -12.33 4.19
CA ASN A 38 0.44 -13.69 3.95
C ASN A 38 -0.57 -14.79 4.33
N GLU A 39 -1.60 -14.47 5.13
CA GLU A 39 -2.70 -15.39 5.45
C GLU A 39 -3.74 -15.51 4.33
N HIS A 40 -3.74 -14.58 3.35
CA HIS A 40 -4.68 -14.63 2.24
C HIS A 40 -4.42 -15.81 1.30
N GLU A 41 -5.48 -16.57 1.01
CA GLU A 41 -5.41 -17.72 0.09
C GLU A 41 -5.32 -17.28 -1.38
N SER A 42 -5.96 -16.15 -1.73
CA SER A 42 -5.96 -15.55 -3.07
C SER A 42 -6.25 -14.04 -3.00
N PRO A 43 -5.41 -13.17 -3.57
CA PRO A 43 -4.12 -13.49 -4.19
C PRO A 43 -3.12 -13.94 -3.12
N ARG A 44 -2.20 -14.85 -3.48
CA ARG A 44 -1.22 -15.39 -2.53
C ARG A 44 -0.07 -14.42 -2.34
N PHE A 45 0.14 -13.99 -1.10
CA PHE A 45 1.27 -13.15 -0.76
C PHE A 45 2.49 -13.96 -0.30
N THR A 46 3.66 -13.39 -0.54
CA THR A 46 4.92 -13.83 0.07
C THR A 46 5.76 -12.59 0.33
N VAL A 47 5.38 -11.87 1.37
CA VAL A 47 5.87 -10.54 1.70
C VAL A 47 6.41 -10.49 3.13
N ASN A 48 7.27 -9.53 3.39
CA ASN A 48 7.65 -9.13 4.75
C ASN A 48 7.34 -7.64 4.96
N GLN A 49 7.36 -7.20 6.21
CA GLN A 49 7.14 -5.80 6.61
C GLN A 49 7.87 -4.80 5.69
N LYS A 50 9.17 -5.01 5.43
CA LYS A 50 9.98 -4.11 4.59
C LYS A 50 9.46 -4.03 3.15
N SER A 51 9.10 -5.16 2.56
CA SER A 51 8.58 -5.20 1.19
C SER A 51 7.22 -4.52 1.07
N VAL A 52 6.33 -4.69 2.05
CA VAL A 52 5.01 -4.04 2.10
C VAL A 52 5.18 -2.53 2.22
N HIS A 53 6.00 -2.06 3.17
CA HIS A 53 6.26 -0.64 3.37
C HIS A 53 6.89 0.02 2.14
N ASN A 54 7.89 -0.62 1.54
CA ASN A 54 8.52 -0.11 0.32
C ASN A 54 7.54 -0.03 -0.84
N HIS A 55 6.68 -1.04 -1.02
CA HIS A 55 5.68 -1.04 -2.08
C HIS A 55 4.64 0.06 -1.87
N TYR A 56 4.19 0.27 -0.63
CA TYR A 56 3.32 1.40 -0.28
C TYR A 56 3.92 2.75 -0.68
N ILE A 57 5.20 3.00 -0.38
CA ILE A 57 5.87 4.26 -0.76
C ILE A 57 5.86 4.46 -2.29
N LEU A 58 6.01 3.39 -3.07
CA LEU A 58 5.93 3.45 -4.53
C LEU A 58 4.52 3.84 -4.99
N LEU A 59 3.48 3.16 -4.47
CA LEU A 59 2.09 3.48 -4.79
C LEU A 59 1.73 4.92 -4.43
N GLU A 60 2.15 5.39 -3.25
CA GLU A 60 1.90 6.75 -2.81
C GLU A 60 2.56 7.78 -3.75
N LYS A 61 3.81 7.51 -4.16
CA LYS A 61 4.56 8.37 -5.10
C LYS A 61 3.90 8.40 -6.48
N GLU A 62 3.45 7.26 -6.98
CA GLU A 62 2.73 7.17 -8.26
C GLU A 62 1.41 7.91 -8.21
N GLN A 63 0.64 7.76 -7.14
CA GLN A 63 -0.63 8.47 -6.97
C GLN A 63 -0.43 9.99 -6.91
N LYS A 64 0.55 10.46 -6.13
CA LYS A 64 0.93 11.89 -6.09
C LYS A 64 1.42 12.40 -7.44
N LYS A 65 2.00 11.55 -8.27
CA LYS A 65 2.40 11.92 -9.64
C LYS A 65 1.17 12.06 -10.54
N LYS A 66 0.25 11.09 -10.51
CA LYS A 66 -1.00 11.12 -11.29
C LYS A 66 -1.83 12.36 -10.98
N ILE A 67 -2.04 12.66 -9.70
CA ILE A 67 -2.79 13.85 -9.26
C ILE A 67 -2.18 15.13 -9.84
N ARG A 68 -0.85 15.29 -9.78
CA ARG A 68 -0.18 16.48 -10.34
C ARG A 68 -0.28 16.57 -11.87
N GLU A 69 -0.28 15.44 -12.55
CA GLU A 69 -0.46 15.39 -14.00
C GLU A 69 -1.90 15.76 -14.39
N GLU A 70 -2.89 15.31 -13.61
CA GLU A 70 -4.30 15.67 -13.75
C GLU A 70 -4.54 17.16 -13.46
N GLU A 71 -4.01 17.69 -12.35
CA GLU A 71 -4.12 19.12 -12.00
C GLU A 71 -3.51 20.04 -13.07
N LYS A 72 -2.40 19.61 -13.68
CA LYS A 72 -1.76 20.33 -14.80
C LYS A 72 -2.58 20.22 -16.09
N ALA A 73 -3.19 19.07 -16.36
CA ALA A 73 -4.04 18.88 -17.53
C ALA A 73 -5.33 19.70 -17.45
N ASP A 74 -5.89 19.85 -16.25
CA ASP A 74 -7.10 20.63 -15.97
C ASP A 74 -6.82 22.15 -15.87
N GLY A 75 -5.56 22.58 -16.01
CA GLY A 75 -5.17 23.99 -15.99
C GLY A 75 -5.29 24.65 -14.61
N ILE A 76 -5.36 23.85 -13.56
CA ILE A 76 -5.47 24.30 -12.16
C ILE A 76 -4.08 24.65 -11.59
N LEU A 77 -3.00 24.09 -12.16
CA LEU A 77 -1.59 24.35 -11.81
C LEU A 77 -0.77 24.98 -12.95
#